data_AF-A0A1Q7VS37-F1
#
_entry.id   AF-A0A1Q7VS37-F1
#
_cell.length_a   1.000
_cell.length_b   1.000
_cell.length_c   1.000
_cell.angle_alpha   90.00
_cell.angle_beta   90.00
_cell.angle_gamma   90.00
#
_symmetry.space_group_name_H-M   'P 1'
#
loop_
_entity.id
_entity.type
_entity.pdbx_description
1 polymer ?
#
loop_
_entity_poly.entity_id
_entity_poly.type
_entity_poly.pdbx_seq_one_letter_code
_entity_poly.pdbx_strand_id
1 'polypeptide(L)'
;MFLTALTLLVLLAPVAYLFARTWGATGAAATDAAAERAAVAYARPATTLLAALVDAQYNAARSTGADTAGVRAAVDEVNAVDRAGNDPLQVRQRWTEVAHEVDRTLNQNPTGQDALRGYAVPIALTQALLGRIADSSRITHDPAPGSYQLSQVALRGLPDVIVNAGQVSALAAQARATDARLVVAQDRLTRASSAVSTGLRAGTEPGADYVVGLNLLGPLDEFSAAADALNQAVTALDAPGGRERVDGANALVKTKALGLSTAVLTAFDSQLGAHAGDINGQRRLLVLTALVALLAAAGLLWLRVYPQSAPEVERSEEDSRARHGYVPEEAGPEGPPRIPDLVDARELLPRQLAPAGLGAQRNRQERDDRR
;
A
#
# COMPACT_ATOMS: atom_id res chain seq x y z
N MET A 1 -49.50 11.43 7.83
CA MET A 1 -48.23 12.13 8.09
C MET A 1 -47.28 11.35 8.98
N PHE A 2 -47.55 11.08 10.27
CA PHE A 2 -46.59 10.39 11.14
C PHE A 2 -46.07 9.04 10.57
N LEU A 3 -46.95 8.19 10.05
CA LEU A 3 -46.55 6.89 9.49
C LEU A 3 -45.63 7.02 8.25
N THR A 4 -45.86 8.03 7.40
CA THR A 4 -45.03 8.32 6.22
C THR A 4 -43.70 8.96 6.59
N ALA A 5 -43.65 9.82 7.60
CA ALA A 5 -42.40 10.34 8.14
C ALA A 5 -41.54 9.22 8.76
N LEU A 6 -42.16 8.29 9.50
CA LEU A 6 -41.48 7.15 10.11
C LEU A 6 -40.90 6.18 9.07
N THR A 7 -41.66 5.85 8.02
CA THR A 7 -41.15 4.98 6.93
C THR A 7 -40.01 5.65 6.16
N LEU A 8 -40.10 6.96 5.90
CA LEU A 8 -39.02 7.71 5.23
C LEU A 8 -37.75 7.76 6.09
N LEU A 9 -37.87 7.92 7.41
CA LEU A 9 -36.75 7.88 8.36
C LEU A 9 -36.07 6.49 8.37
N VAL A 10 -36.87 5.41 8.43
CA VAL A 10 -36.37 4.02 8.40
C VAL A 10 -35.68 3.69 7.08
N LEU A 11 -36.12 4.26 5.95
CA LEU A 11 -35.48 4.07 4.64
C LEU A 11 -34.16 4.85 4.50
N LEU A 12 -34.06 6.04 5.13
CA LEU A 12 -32.88 6.90 5.06
C LEU A 12 -31.78 6.52 6.06
N ALA A 13 -32.11 5.96 7.22
CA ALA A 13 -31.11 5.62 8.25
C ALA A 13 -30.00 4.67 7.75
N PRO A 14 -30.26 3.61 6.96
CA PRO A 14 -29.21 2.78 6.38
C PRO A 14 -28.31 3.54 5.40
N VAL A 15 -28.89 4.43 4.59
CA VAL A 15 -28.14 5.25 3.61
C VAL A 15 -27.26 6.27 4.33
N ALA A 16 -27.77 6.95 5.36
CA ALA A 16 -27.00 7.87 6.19
C ALA A 16 -25.88 7.15 6.96
N TYR A 17 -26.13 5.95 7.48
CA TYR A 17 -25.11 5.12 8.14
C TYR A 17 -24.01 4.67 7.16
N LEU A 18 -24.38 4.19 5.97
CA LEU A 18 -23.41 3.84 4.92
C LEU A 18 -22.62 5.05 4.43
N PHE A 19 -23.26 6.22 4.30
CA PHE A 19 -22.58 7.47 3.95
C PHE A 19 -21.60 7.90 5.04
N ALA A 20 -22.00 7.92 6.31
CA ALA A 20 -21.11 8.25 7.43
C ALA A 20 -19.94 7.27 7.56
N ARG A 21 -20.18 5.96 7.37
CA ARG A 21 -19.16 4.91 7.42
C ARG A 21 -18.18 5.02 6.25
N THR A 22 -18.66 5.25 5.03
CA THR A 22 -17.79 5.44 3.85
C THR A 22 -17.05 6.77 3.90
N TRP A 23 -17.65 7.84 4.42
CA TRP A 23 -16.98 9.13 4.64
C TRP A 23 -15.85 9.01 5.67
N GLY A 24 -16.11 8.38 6.81
CA GLY A 24 -15.09 8.09 7.83
C GLY A 24 -13.94 7.22 7.31
N ALA A 25 -14.26 6.14 6.58
CA ALA A 25 -13.26 5.28 5.96
C ALA A 25 -12.44 6.00 4.86
N THR A 26 -13.09 6.84 4.04
CA THR A 26 -12.40 7.66 3.02
C THR A 26 -11.48 8.70 3.68
N GLY A 27 -11.92 9.31 4.78
CA GLY A 27 -11.10 10.23 5.57
C GLY A 27 -9.85 9.58 6.13
N ALA A 28 -9.99 8.40 6.76
CA ALA A 28 -8.87 7.61 7.25
C ALA A 28 -7.90 7.23 6.12
N ALA A 29 -8.38 6.57 5.06
CA ALA A 29 -7.55 6.16 3.93
C ALA A 29 -6.83 7.34 3.24
N ALA A 30 -7.45 8.52 3.19
CA ALA A 30 -6.81 9.73 2.67
C ALA A 30 -5.71 10.28 3.59
N THR A 31 -5.86 10.18 4.92
CA THR A 31 -4.79 10.54 5.86
C THR A 31 -3.67 9.51 5.89
N ASP A 32 -4.00 8.22 5.76
CA ASP A 32 -3.05 7.11 5.77
C ASP A 32 -2.17 7.18 4.51
N ALA A 33 -2.76 7.26 3.32
CA ALA A 33 -2.01 7.43 2.06
C ALA A 33 -1.19 8.74 1.98
N ALA A 34 -1.55 9.77 2.76
CA ALA A 34 -0.74 10.99 2.89
C ALA A 34 0.47 10.78 3.82
N ALA A 35 0.33 10.00 4.89
CA ALA A 35 1.43 9.58 5.74
C ALA A 35 2.39 8.63 4.99
N GLU A 36 1.88 7.66 4.24
CA GLU A 36 2.69 6.70 3.48
C GLU A 36 3.56 7.37 2.42
N ARG A 37 2.98 8.30 1.63
CA ARG A 37 3.76 9.10 0.67
C ARG A 37 4.78 10.01 1.35
N ALA A 38 4.43 10.63 2.48
CA ALA A 38 5.38 11.40 3.26
C ALA A 38 6.54 10.53 3.79
N ALA A 39 6.25 9.29 4.20
CA ALA A 39 7.27 8.35 4.66
C ALA A 39 8.24 7.98 3.53
N VAL A 40 7.75 7.67 2.33
CA VAL A 40 8.60 7.41 1.15
C VAL A 40 9.45 8.64 0.79
N ALA A 41 8.87 9.84 0.84
CA ALA A 41 9.57 11.09 0.54
C ALA A 41 10.67 11.41 1.57
N TYR A 42 10.42 11.19 2.87
CA TYR A 42 11.41 11.40 3.94
C TYR A 42 12.49 10.31 3.99
N ALA A 43 12.13 9.06 3.68
CA ALA A 43 13.02 7.91 3.83
C ALA A 43 14.28 8.00 2.95
N ARG A 44 14.14 8.47 1.71
CA ARG A 44 15.25 8.61 0.76
C ARG A 44 16.35 9.54 1.30
N PRO A 45 16.12 10.85 1.54
CA PRO A 45 17.16 11.75 2.02
C PRO A 45 17.62 11.44 3.45
N ALA A 46 16.76 10.89 4.32
CA ALA A 46 17.19 10.44 5.66
C ALA A 46 18.16 9.24 5.58
N THR A 47 18.00 8.36 4.59
CA THR A 47 18.97 7.28 4.31
C THR A 47 20.25 7.83 3.66
N THR A 48 20.15 8.82 2.77
CA THR A 48 21.31 9.54 2.23
C THR A 48 22.13 10.18 3.35
N LEU A 49 21.48 10.88 4.28
CA LEU A 49 22.11 11.52 5.44
C LEU A 49 22.79 10.50 6.35
N LEU A 50 22.13 9.39 6.68
CA LEU A 50 22.74 8.31 7.45
C LEU A 50 24.02 7.79 6.77
N ALA A 51 23.96 7.58 5.46
CA ALA A 51 25.10 7.11 4.68
C ALA A 51 26.22 8.16 4.55
N ALA A 52 25.91 9.46 4.56
CA ALA A 52 26.89 10.54 4.59
C ALA A 52 27.57 10.69 5.97
N LEU A 53 26.81 10.55 7.06
CA LEU A 53 27.33 10.55 8.43
C LEU A 53 28.28 9.38 8.69
N VAL A 54 27.98 8.21 8.13
CA VAL A 54 28.86 7.02 8.18
C VAL A 54 30.19 7.26 7.42
N ASP A 55 30.15 7.86 6.22
CA ASP A 55 31.38 8.21 5.49
C ASP A 55 32.19 9.28 6.21
N ALA A 56 31.52 10.30 6.78
CA ALA A 56 32.18 11.34 7.56
C ALA A 56 32.86 10.77 8.81
N GLN A 57 32.19 9.87 9.55
CA GLN A 57 32.78 9.11 10.66
C GLN A 57 34.02 8.33 10.20
N TYR A 58 33.90 7.60 9.10
CA TYR A 58 34.96 6.73 8.58
C TYR A 58 36.20 7.52 8.11
N ASN A 59 36.02 8.58 7.33
CA ASN A 59 37.11 9.44 6.86
C ASN A 59 37.77 10.20 8.02
N ALA A 60 36.98 10.71 8.97
CA ALA A 60 37.50 11.33 10.18
C ALA A 60 38.26 10.34 11.07
N ALA A 61 37.81 9.07 11.17
CA ALA A 61 38.48 8.01 11.91
C ALA A 61 39.82 7.55 11.29
N ARG A 62 40.05 7.87 10.01
CA ARG A 62 41.34 7.69 9.30
C ARG A 62 42.17 8.98 9.24
N SER A 63 41.72 10.05 9.89
CA SER A 63 42.35 11.37 9.89
C SER A 63 42.53 12.00 8.50
N THR A 64 41.76 11.57 7.50
CA THR A 64 41.73 12.18 6.15
C THR A 64 40.82 13.42 6.07
N GLY A 65 40.11 13.72 7.17
CA GLY A 65 39.13 14.80 7.28
C GLY A 65 37.70 14.32 7.03
N ALA A 66 36.74 14.86 7.78
CA ALA A 66 35.32 14.59 7.54
C ALA A 66 34.84 15.28 6.26
N ASP A 67 33.99 14.61 5.46
CA ASP A 67 33.24 15.28 4.41
C ASP A 67 32.07 16.08 5.01
N THR A 68 32.40 17.25 5.55
CA THR A 68 31.40 18.17 6.10
C THR A 68 30.57 18.88 5.01
N ALA A 69 30.91 18.72 3.72
CA ALA A 69 30.12 19.27 2.62
C ALA A 69 29.00 18.30 2.22
N GLY A 70 29.32 17.02 1.99
CA GLY A 70 28.35 15.98 1.69
C GLY A 70 27.31 15.77 2.80
N VAL A 71 27.72 15.83 4.08
CA VAL A 71 26.76 15.77 5.20
C VAL A 71 25.81 16.97 5.19
N ARG A 72 26.28 18.20 4.93
CA ARG A 72 25.41 19.38 4.86
C ARG A 72 24.44 19.31 3.68
N ALA A 73 24.91 18.86 2.51
CA ALA A 73 24.03 18.64 1.35
C ALA A 73 22.90 17.65 1.68
N ALA A 74 23.20 16.54 2.36
CA ALA A 74 22.18 15.58 2.78
C ALA A 74 21.23 16.13 3.88
N VAL A 75 21.71 17.00 4.77
CA VAL A 75 20.84 17.75 5.70
C VAL A 75 19.90 18.68 4.94
N ASP A 76 20.38 19.35 3.89
CA ASP A 76 19.56 20.22 3.04
C ASP A 76 18.51 19.45 2.21
N GLU A 77 18.81 18.22 1.76
CA GLU A 77 17.81 17.33 1.15
C GLU A 77 16.66 16.97 2.11
N VAL A 78 16.96 16.59 3.36
CA VAL A 78 15.91 16.30 4.35
C VAL A 78 15.12 17.57 4.71
N ASN A 79 15.81 18.70 4.89
CA ASN A 79 15.20 20.01 5.12
C ASN A 79 14.27 20.46 3.98
N ALA A 80 14.54 20.08 2.73
CA ALA A 80 13.66 20.37 1.61
C ALA A 80 12.33 19.60 1.72
N VAL A 81 12.38 18.33 2.12
CA VAL A 81 11.18 17.50 2.33
C VAL A 81 10.39 17.96 3.56
N ASP A 82 11.05 18.30 4.66
CA ASP A 82 10.35 18.81 5.86
C ASP A 82 9.55 20.07 5.56
N ARG A 83 10.17 21.07 4.90
CA ARG A 83 9.49 22.34 4.56
C ARG A 83 8.34 22.17 3.57
N ALA A 84 8.33 21.10 2.77
CA ALA A 84 7.27 20.81 1.80
C ALA A 84 6.02 20.16 2.44
N GLY A 85 6.12 19.63 3.66
CA GLY A 85 5.07 18.83 4.29
C GLY A 85 4.34 19.52 5.45
N ASN A 86 3.04 19.21 5.58
CA ASN A 86 2.22 19.55 6.75
C ASN A 86 2.51 18.65 7.99
N ASP A 87 3.73 18.11 8.09
CA ASP A 87 4.19 17.08 9.05
C ASP A 87 3.14 15.99 9.42
N PRO A 88 2.62 15.22 8.43
CA PRO A 88 1.65 14.15 8.69
C PRO A 88 2.22 12.99 9.53
N LEU A 89 3.55 12.87 9.62
CA LEU A 89 4.26 11.83 10.38
C LEU A 89 4.54 12.23 11.84
N GLN A 90 4.39 13.53 12.17
CA GLN A 90 4.80 14.11 13.46
C GLN A 90 6.28 13.83 13.76
N VAL A 91 7.16 14.12 12.79
CA VAL A 91 8.60 13.89 12.86
C VAL A 91 9.44 15.16 12.93
N ARG A 92 8.88 16.35 12.65
CA ARG A 92 9.63 17.62 12.58
C ARG A 92 10.43 17.94 13.83
N GLN A 93 9.92 17.61 15.03
CA GLN A 93 10.66 17.76 16.28
C GLN A 93 11.93 16.88 16.29
N ARG A 94 11.79 15.58 15.98
CA ARG A 94 12.93 14.65 15.90
C ARG A 94 13.91 15.02 14.80
N TRP A 95 13.42 15.53 13.67
CA TRP A 95 14.28 16.07 12.62
C TRP A 95 15.10 17.27 13.14
N THR A 96 14.48 18.19 13.86
CA THR A 96 15.17 19.34 14.49
C THR A 96 16.23 18.89 15.50
N GLU A 97 15.94 17.85 16.30
CA GLU A 97 16.89 17.22 17.22
C GLU A 97 18.07 16.57 16.48
N VAL A 98 17.82 15.83 15.39
CA VAL A 98 18.86 15.26 14.52
C VAL A 98 19.74 16.34 13.91
N ALA A 99 19.14 17.36 13.27
CA ALA A 99 19.86 18.42 12.58
C ALA A 99 20.78 19.20 13.54
N HIS A 100 20.31 19.54 14.75
CA HIS A 100 21.13 20.20 15.75
C HIS A 100 22.32 19.35 16.22
N GLU A 101 22.16 18.03 16.39
CA GLU A 101 23.28 17.18 16.79
C GLU A 101 24.26 16.91 15.64
N VAL A 102 23.77 16.85 14.39
CA VAL A 102 24.64 16.81 13.20
C VAL A 102 25.49 18.08 13.12
N ASP A 103 24.88 19.27 13.21
CA ASP A 103 25.63 20.54 13.23
C ASP A 103 26.61 20.60 14.42
N ARG A 104 26.22 20.10 15.59
CA ARG A 104 27.10 20.01 16.77
C ARG A 104 28.35 19.16 16.46
N THR A 105 28.18 17.96 15.92
CA THR A 105 29.29 17.06 15.57
C THR A 105 30.16 17.64 14.45
N LEU A 106 29.56 18.24 13.41
CA LEU A 106 30.31 18.89 12.33
C LEU A 106 31.17 20.08 12.84
N ASN A 107 30.66 20.86 13.79
CA ASN A 107 31.41 21.96 14.40
C ASN A 107 32.48 21.49 15.40
N GLN A 108 32.32 20.32 16.02
CA GLN A 108 33.36 19.69 16.84
C GLN A 108 34.48 19.05 15.99
N ASN A 109 34.17 18.62 14.77
CA ASN A 109 35.09 17.96 13.84
C ASN A 109 35.98 16.86 14.49
N PRO A 110 35.37 15.86 15.17
CA PRO A 110 36.12 14.83 15.90
C PRO A 110 36.87 13.90 14.93
N THR A 111 38.13 13.58 15.24
CA THR A 111 39.01 12.77 14.37
C THR A 111 39.58 11.55 15.09
N GLY A 112 40.20 10.62 14.35
CA GLY A 112 40.84 9.42 14.90
C GLY A 112 39.87 8.53 15.69
N GLN A 113 40.26 8.07 16.88
CA GLN A 113 39.37 7.24 17.71
C GLN A 113 38.14 7.99 18.24
N ASP A 114 38.19 9.32 18.35
CA ASP A 114 37.05 10.10 18.84
C ASP A 114 36.01 10.40 17.76
N ALA A 115 36.36 10.29 16.47
CA ALA A 115 35.39 10.29 15.37
C ALA A 115 34.33 9.18 15.55
N LEU A 116 34.76 7.98 15.96
CA LEU A 116 33.86 6.85 16.24
C LEU A 116 32.83 7.20 17.32
N ARG A 117 33.21 8.01 18.32
CA ARG A 117 32.32 8.47 19.41
C ARG A 117 31.43 9.62 18.98
N GLY A 118 32.02 10.68 18.42
CA GLY A 118 31.32 11.92 18.09
C GLY A 118 30.26 11.78 16.98
N TYR A 119 30.44 10.83 16.05
CA TYR A 119 29.42 10.53 15.04
C TYR A 119 28.41 9.46 15.48
N ALA A 120 28.64 8.72 16.58
CA ALA A 120 27.71 7.67 17.01
C ALA A 120 26.32 8.21 17.39
N VAL A 121 26.26 9.40 18.00
CA VAL A 121 24.99 10.04 18.40
C VAL A 121 24.15 10.47 17.18
N PRO A 122 24.63 11.29 16.23
CA PRO A 122 23.84 11.67 15.07
C PRO A 122 23.48 10.48 14.16
N ILE A 123 24.33 9.45 14.06
CA ILE A 123 24.00 8.19 13.36
C ILE A 123 22.81 7.50 14.05
N ALA A 124 22.87 7.30 15.37
CA ALA A 124 21.80 6.63 16.12
C ALA A 124 20.49 7.44 16.15
N LEU A 125 20.55 8.77 16.22
CA LEU A 125 19.38 9.64 16.11
C LEU A 125 18.75 9.56 14.70
N THR A 126 19.56 9.47 13.64
CA THR A 126 19.06 9.30 12.27
C THR A 126 18.41 7.93 12.07
N GLN A 127 18.98 6.85 12.63
CA GLN A 127 18.30 5.54 12.70
C GLN A 127 16.98 5.61 13.49
N ALA A 128 16.94 6.35 14.60
CA ALA A 128 15.72 6.53 15.41
C ALA A 128 14.66 7.43 14.74
N LEU A 129 15.06 8.29 13.78
CA LEU A 129 14.17 9.03 12.90
C LEU A 129 13.57 8.12 11.83
N LEU A 130 14.39 7.35 11.10
CA LEU A 130 13.95 6.34 10.13
C LEU A 130 13.03 5.29 10.78
N GLY A 131 13.38 4.80 11.96
CA GLY A 131 12.55 3.90 12.76
C GLY A 131 11.19 4.50 13.14
N ARG A 132 11.14 5.80 13.46
CA ARG A 132 9.88 6.52 13.74
C ARG A 132 9.08 6.79 12.47
N ILE A 133 9.72 7.05 11.33
CA ILE A 133 9.04 7.15 10.02
C ILE A 133 8.31 5.83 9.74
N ALA A 134 8.96 4.68 9.96
CA ALA A 134 8.31 3.37 9.84
C ALA A 134 7.08 3.22 10.76
N ASP A 135 7.20 3.56 12.05
CA ASP A 135 6.06 3.44 12.99
C ASP A 135 4.91 4.41 12.68
N SER A 136 5.22 5.63 12.24
CA SER A 136 4.22 6.68 11.96
C SER A 136 3.54 6.53 10.60
N SER A 137 4.19 5.86 9.64
CA SER A 137 3.69 5.66 8.28
C SER A 137 2.38 4.87 8.16
N ARG A 138 1.93 4.19 9.22
CA ARG A 138 0.76 3.27 9.23
C ARG A 138 0.77 2.12 8.23
N ILE A 139 1.90 1.83 7.58
CA ILE A 139 2.15 0.61 6.79
C ILE A 139 2.05 -0.68 7.66
N THR A 140 1.83 -0.53 8.98
CA THR A 140 1.43 -1.57 9.95
C THR A 140 -0.06 -1.93 9.97
N HIS A 141 -0.95 -1.18 9.30
CA HIS A 141 -2.41 -1.35 9.39
C HIS A 141 -3.08 -1.97 8.15
N ASP A 142 -2.39 -2.04 7.01
CA ASP A 142 -2.86 -2.87 5.89
C ASP A 142 -2.47 -4.35 6.16
N PRO A 143 -3.43 -5.29 6.22
CA PRO A 143 -3.14 -6.68 6.59
C PRO A 143 -2.42 -7.50 5.51
N ALA A 144 -2.11 -6.94 4.34
CA ALA A 144 -1.24 -7.57 3.35
C ALA A 144 0.19 -7.77 3.93
N PRO A 145 0.68 -9.00 4.19
CA PRO A 145 1.92 -9.18 4.95
C PRO A 145 3.15 -8.53 4.31
N GLY A 146 3.21 -8.53 2.98
CA GLY A 146 4.40 -8.13 2.24
C GLY A 146 4.70 -6.62 2.26
N SER A 147 3.69 -5.76 2.27
CA SER A 147 3.89 -4.30 2.36
C SER A 147 4.51 -3.90 3.69
N TYR A 148 4.08 -4.53 4.80
CA TYR A 148 4.73 -4.34 6.10
C TYR A 148 6.20 -4.79 6.10
N GLN A 149 6.50 -5.95 5.50
CA GLN A 149 7.85 -6.55 5.53
C GLN A 149 8.84 -5.78 4.66
N LEU A 150 8.46 -5.38 3.45
CA LEU A 150 9.25 -4.52 2.58
C LEU A 150 9.58 -3.17 3.25
N SER A 151 8.68 -2.64 4.09
CA SER A 151 8.83 -1.34 4.76
C SER A 151 9.84 -1.43 5.90
N GLN A 152 9.77 -2.50 6.70
CA GLN A 152 10.80 -2.79 7.71
C GLN A 152 12.19 -2.98 7.09
N VAL A 153 12.27 -3.57 5.88
CA VAL A 153 13.55 -3.69 5.16
C VAL A 153 14.06 -2.32 4.70
N ALA A 154 13.22 -1.49 4.05
CA ALA A 154 13.63 -0.19 3.55
C ALA A 154 14.00 0.82 4.66
N LEU A 155 13.24 0.82 5.76
CA LEU A 155 13.31 1.86 6.79
C LEU A 155 14.11 1.46 8.03
N ARG A 156 14.50 0.18 8.17
CA ARG A 156 15.35 -0.31 9.28
C ARG A 156 16.46 -1.23 8.80
N GLY A 157 16.12 -2.29 8.07
CA GLY A 157 17.10 -3.31 7.63
C GLY A 157 18.26 -2.74 6.82
N LEU A 158 17.98 -1.96 5.76
CA LEU A 158 19.02 -1.36 4.91
C LEU A 158 19.81 -0.23 5.62
N PRO A 159 19.16 0.70 6.36
CA PRO A 159 19.86 1.61 7.29
C PRO A 159 20.83 0.90 8.25
N ASP A 160 20.40 -0.20 8.89
CA ASP A 160 21.25 -0.95 9.82
C ASP A 160 22.41 -1.63 9.10
N VAL A 161 22.24 -2.13 7.87
CA VAL A 161 23.35 -2.69 7.09
C VAL A 161 24.37 -1.61 6.73
N ILE A 162 23.93 -0.41 6.30
CA ILE A 162 24.82 0.72 6.00
C ILE A 162 25.66 1.09 7.23
N VAL A 163 25.04 1.16 8.40
CA VAL A 163 25.74 1.50 9.67
C VAL A 163 26.68 0.38 10.11
N ASN A 164 26.28 -0.89 10.03
CA ASN A 164 27.15 -2.01 10.43
C ASN A 164 28.33 -2.20 9.46
N ALA A 165 28.14 -2.02 8.15
CA ALA A 165 29.22 -2.04 7.16
C ALA A 165 30.24 -0.91 7.41
N GLY A 166 29.75 0.31 7.69
CA GLY A 166 30.59 1.44 8.09
C GLY A 166 31.40 1.18 9.37
N GLN A 167 30.76 0.61 10.39
CA GLN A 167 31.45 0.20 11.64
C GLN A 167 32.53 -0.86 11.37
N VAL A 168 32.24 -1.87 10.55
CA VAL A 168 33.21 -2.89 10.11
C VAL A 168 34.42 -2.23 9.44
N SER A 169 34.19 -1.32 8.48
CA SER A 169 35.26 -0.63 7.75
C SER A 169 36.11 0.27 8.65
N ALA A 170 35.47 1.08 9.50
CA ALA A 170 36.16 1.99 10.42
C ALA A 170 36.95 1.24 11.51
N LEU A 171 36.49 0.06 11.95
CA LEU A 171 37.26 -0.83 12.82
C LEU A 171 38.42 -1.51 12.05
N ALA A 172 38.19 -2.03 10.85
CA ALA A 172 39.23 -2.68 10.03
C ALA A 172 40.40 -1.75 9.67
N ALA A 173 40.13 -0.44 9.53
CA ALA A 173 41.18 0.57 9.36
C ALA A 173 42.17 0.62 10.55
N GLN A 174 41.71 0.33 11.77
CA GLN A 174 42.47 0.48 13.02
C GLN A 174 42.90 -0.86 13.67
N ALA A 175 42.22 -1.97 13.34
CA ALA A 175 42.35 -3.28 13.98
C ALA A 175 43.15 -4.31 13.15
N ARG A 176 43.19 -5.55 13.66
CA ARG A 176 43.54 -6.80 12.94
C ARG A 176 42.29 -7.65 12.76
N ALA A 177 42.34 -8.67 11.89
CA ALA A 177 41.19 -9.55 11.63
C ALA A 177 40.67 -10.27 12.90
N THR A 178 41.54 -10.50 13.89
CA THR A 178 41.22 -11.18 15.15
C THR A 178 40.72 -10.26 16.28
N ASP A 179 40.48 -8.97 16.03
CA ASP A 179 39.91 -8.08 17.06
C ASP A 179 38.44 -8.43 17.33
N ALA A 180 38.11 -8.73 18.60
CA ALA A 180 36.76 -9.09 19.02
C ALA A 180 35.70 -8.03 18.67
N ARG A 181 36.07 -6.74 18.58
CA ARG A 181 35.16 -5.65 18.15
C ARG A 181 34.81 -5.77 16.67
N LEU A 182 35.80 -6.08 15.84
CA LEU A 182 35.61 -6.29 14.39
C LEU A 182 34.76 -7.53 14.13
N VAL A 183 35.02 -8.63 14.83
CA VAL A 183 34.21 -9.86 14.76
C VAL A 183 32.75 -9.60 15.18
N VAL A 184 32.51 -8.83 16.25
CA VAL A 184 31.15 -8.46 16.68
C VAL A 184 30.46 -7.52 15.68
N ALA A 185 31.19 -6.61 15.02
CA ALA A 185 30.63 -5.78 13.95
C ALA A 185 30.28 -6.61 12.70
N GLN A 186 31.12 -7.60 12.36
CA GLN A 186 30.91 -8.51 11.24
C GLN A 186 29.70 -9.44 11.44
N ASP A 187 29.51 -9.95 12.66
CA ASP A 187 28.29 -10.70 13.04
C ASP A 187 27.03 -9.83 12.90
N ARG A 188 27.05 -8.58 13.39
CA ARG A 188 25.92 -7.65 13.25
C ARG A 188 25.59 -7.35 11.79
N LEU A 189 26.60 -7.09 10.96
CA LEU A 189 26.46 -6.92 9.51
C LEU A 189 25.78 -8.14 8.89
N THR A 190 26.29 -9.34 9.18
CA THR A 190 25.78 -10.60 8.64
C THR A 190 24.33 -10.86 9.05
N ARG A 191 23.99 -10.60 10.32
CA ARG A 191 22.60 -10.70 10.82
C ARG A 191 21.67 -9.65 10.20
N ALA A 192 22.13 -8.41 10.01
CA ALA A 192 21.35 -7.36 9.36
C ALA A 192 21.08 -7.67 7.88
N SER A 193 22.10 -8.11 7.12
CA SER A 193 21.94 -8.51 5.72
C SER A 193 21.04 -9.74 5.57
N SER A 194 21.17 -10.73 6.47
CA SER A 194 20.27 -11.90 6.49
C SER A 194 18.81 -11.49 6.78
N ALA A 195 18.58 -10.56 7.71
CA ALA A 195 17.25 -10.02 7.98
C ALA A 195 16.66 -9.24 6.78
N VAL A 196 17.47 -8.44 6.08
CA VAL A 196 17.10 -7.79 4.81
C VAL A 196 16.67 -8.83 3.77
N SER A 197 17.51 -9.82 3.49
CA SER A 197 17.25 -10.83 2.45
C SER A 197 16.11 -11.81 2.82
N THR A 198 15.78 -11.94 4.10
CA THR A 198 14.63 -12.72 4.58
C THR A 198 13.33 -11.90 4.50
N GLY A 199 13.35 -10.65 4.97
CA GLY A 199 12.20 -9.74 4.92
C GLY A 199 11.77 -9.40 3.49
N LEU A 200 12.73 -9.24 2.57
CA LEU A 200 12.44 -9.06 1.15
C LEU A 200 11.77 -10.29 0.55
N ARG A 201 12.27 -11.51 0.81
CA ARG A 201 11.68 -12.73 0.24
C ARG A 201 10.27 -12.98 0.77
N ALA A 202 10.05 -12.84 2.08
CA ALA A 202 8.70 -12.86 2.68
C ALA A 202 7.78 -11.78 2.06
N GLY A 203 8.33 -10.59 1.82
CA GLY A 203 7.69 -9.47 1.12
C GLY A 203 7.24 -9.76 -0.32
N THR A 204 7.65 -10.89 -0.89
CA THR A 204 7.43 -11.26 -2.30
C THR A 204 6.76 -12.63 -2.48
N GLU A 205 6.23 -13.25 -1.41
CA GLU A 205 5.53 -14.53 -1.52
C GLU A 205 4.20 -14.41 -2.30
N PRO A 206 3.74 -15.51 -2.96
CA PRO A 206 2.59 -15.46 -3.87
C PRO A 206 1.28 -15.02 -3.19
N GLY A 207 0.85 -13.80 -3.47
CA GLY A 207 -0.27 -13.13 -2.82
C GLY A 207 -0.07 -11.61 -2.76
N ALA A 208 1.18 -11.17 -2.67
CA ALA A 208 1.58 -9.82 -3.05
C ALA A 208 1.71 -9.68 -4.58
N ASP A 209 1.70 -8.45 -5.08
CA ASP A 209 1.71 -8.15 -6.52
C ASP A 209 2.98 -8.70 -7.23
N TYR A 210 2.78 -9.67 -8.12
CA TYR A 210 3.85 -10.51 -8.69
C TYR A 210 4.94 -9.71 -9.45
N VAL A 211 4.56 -8.54 -9.97
CA VAL A 211 5.46 -7.60 -10.67
C VAL A 211 6.47 -6.95 -9.72
N VAL A 212 6.13 -6.77 -8.44
CA VAL A 212 7.07 -6.22 -7.44
C VAL A 212 8.15 -7.24 -7.09
N GLY A 213 7.79 -8.51 -6.92
CA GLY A 213 8.76 -9.57 -6.61
C GLY A 213 9.86 -9.71 -7.67
N LEU A 214 9.49 -9.74 -8.95
CA LEU A 214 10.45 -9.88 -10.05
C LEU A 214 11.45 -8.72 -10.16
N ASN A 215 11.03 -7.49 -9.85
CA ASN A 215 11.89 -6.30 -9.97
C ASN A 215 12.85 -6.11 -8.78
N LEU A 216 12.61 -6.75 -7.63
CA LEU A 216 13.45 -6.61 -6.43
C LEU A 216 14.54 -7.70 -6.29
N LEU A 217 14.38 -8.84 -6.97
CA LEU A 217 15.33 -9.96 -6.88
C LEU A 217 16.75 -9.59 -7.35
N GLY A 218 16.89 -8.96 -8.52
CA GLY A 218 18.21 -8.54 -9.03
C GLY A 218 18.97 -7.62 -8.07
N PRO A 219 18.39 -6.49 -7.64
CA PRO A 219 18.99 -5.62 -6.62
C PRO A 219 19.28 -6.32 -5.28
N LEU A 220 18.48 -7.30 -4.87
CA LEU A 220 18.70 -8.11 -3.66
C LEU A 220 19.90 -9.05 -3.80
N ASP A 221 20.07 -9.69 -4.95
CA ASP A 221 21.20 -10.60 -5.20
C ASP A 221 22.52 -9.81 -5.35
N GLU A 222 22.50 -8.66 -6.02
CA GLU A 222 23.65 -7.74 -6.06
C GLU A 222 24.05 -7.23 -4.66
N PHE A 223 23.06 -6.90 -3.82
CA PHE A 223 23.27 -6.50 -2.43
C PHE A 223 23.85 -7.65 -1.59
N SER A 224 23.32 -8.86 -1.74
CA SER A 224 23.78 -10.04 -0.99
C SER A 224 25.23 -10.37 -1.35
N ALA A 225 25.56 -10.38 -2.66
CA ALA A 225 26.92 -10.59 -3.14
C ALA A 225 27.91 -9.50 -2.65
N ALA A 226 27.47 -8.25 -2.53
CA ALA A 226 28.29 -7.18 -1.94
C ALA A 226 28.57 -7.41 -0.44
N ALA A 227 27.56 -7.83 0.33
CA ALA A 227 27.71 -8.12 1.75
C ALA A 227 28.67 -9.30 2.00
N ASP A 228 28.59 -10.35 1.17
CA ASP A 228 29.51 -11.48 1.21
C ASP A 228 30.93 -11.07 0.80
N ALA A 229 31.09 -10.19 -0.20
CA ALA A 229 32.39 -9.64 -0.58
C ALA A 229 33.06 -8.84 0.57
N LEU A 230 32.28 -8.08 1.35
CA LEU A 230 32.79 -7.38 2.54
C LEU A 230 33.20 -8.38 3.64
N ASN A 231 32.41 -9.41 3.89
CA ASN A 231 32.76 -10.49 4.83
C ASN A 231 34.06 -11.22 4.43
N GLN A 232 34.25 -11.48 3.14
CA GLN A 232 35.49 -12.07 2.60
C GLN A 232 36.67 -11.10 2.72
N ALA A 233 36.48 -9.81 2.44
CA ALA A 233 37.52 -8.79 2.57
C ALA A 233 38.01 -8.64 4.02
N VAL A 234 37.11 -8.66 5.01
CA VAL A 234 37.44 -8.65 6.44
C VAL A 234 38.22 -9.90 6.85
N THR A 235 37.81 -11.07 6.37
CA THR A 235 38.54 -12.33 6.60
C THR A 235 39.97 -12.28 6.04
N ALA A 236 40.18 -11.52 4.96
CA ALA A 236 41.47 -11.30 4.31
C ALA A 236 42.12 -9.93 4.66
N LEU A 237 41.78 -9.33 5.81
CA LEU A 237 42.26 -8.01 6.24
C LEU A 237 43.77 -7.98 6.54
N ASP A 238 44.31 -9.02 7.18
CA ASP A 238 45.74 -9.10 7.53
C ASP A 238 46.64 -9.48 6.33
N ALA A 239 46.06 -9.76 5.15
CA ALA A 239 46.81 -9.99 3.90
C ALA A 239 47.13 -8.68 3.17
N PRO A 240 48.19 -8.61 2.33
CA PRO A 240 48.59 -7.39 1.62
C PRO A 240 47.44 -6.75 0.81
N GLY A 241 47.23 -5.44 0.96
CA GLY A 241 46.08 -4.73 0.37
C GLY A 241 44.74 -4.99 1.06
N GLY A 242 44.74 -5.52 2.29
CA GLY A 242 43.53 -5.95 3.00
C GLY A 242 42.60 -4.81 3.42
N ARG A 243 43.15 -3.66 3.81
CA ARG A 243 42.35 -2.48 4.15
C ARG A 243 41.68 -1.93 2.91
N GLU A 244 42.43 -1.76 1.83
CA GLU A 244 41.96 -1.27 0.54
C GLU A 244 40.84 -2.15 -0.04
N ARG A 245 40.93 -3.48 0.18
CA ARG A 245 39.86 -4.43 -0.17
C ARG A 245 38.61 -4.29 0.71
N VAL A 246 38.74 -4.06 2.02
CA VAL A 246 37.61 -3.76 2.91
C VAL A 246 36.97 -2.41 2.56
N ASP A 247 37.77 -1.38 2.31
CA ASP A 247 37.35 -0.03 1.96
C ASP A 247 36.48 -0.07 0.67
N GLY A 248 36.95 -0.75 -0.37
CA GLY A 248 36.22 -0.95 -1.62
C GLY A 248 34.96 -1.81 -1.49
N ALA A 249 35.01 -2.88 -0.69
CA ALA A 249 33.84 -3.73 -0.45
C ALA A 249 32.77 -3.01 0.38
N ASN A 250 33.15 -2.16 1.35
CA ASN A 250 32.23 -1.31 2.10
C ASN A 250 31.53 -0.29 1.19
N ALA A 251 32.28 0.37 0.30
CA ALA A 251 31.70 1.28 -0.69
C ALA A 251 30.70 0.54 -1.63
N LEU A 252 31.00 -0.71 -2.01
CA LEU A 252 30.09 -1.55 -2.80
C LEU A 252 28.82 -1.90 -2.01
N VAL A 253 28.93 -2.35 -0.76
CA VAL A 253 27.77 -2.64 0.13
C VAL A 253 26.88 -1.43 0.27
N LYS A 254 27.44 -0.27 0.62
CA LYS A 254 26.69 1.00 0.71
C LYS A 254 25.97 1.32 -0.59
N THR A 255 26.67 1.22 -1.73
CA THR A 255 26.09 1.53 -3.05
C THR A 255 24.91 0.60 -3.38
N LYS A 256 25.06 -0.71 -3.16
CA LYS A 256 23.98 -1.68 -3.43
C LYS A 256 22.84 -1.58 -2.42
N ALA A 257 23.11 -1.27 -1.15
CA ALA A 257 22.06 -1.03 -0.13
C ALA A 257 21.22 0.22 -0.45
N LEU A 258 21.84 1.31 -0.92
CA LEU A 258 21.13 2.53 -1.37
C LEU A 258 20.32 2.28 -2.66
N GLY A 259 20.88 1.51 -3.60
CA GLY A 259 20.17 1.09 -4.82
C GLY A 259 18.95 0.22 -4.51
N LEU A 260 19.11 -0.79 -3.64
CA LEU A 260 18.02 -1.65 -3.17
C LEU A 260 16.97 -0.86 -2.38
N SER A 261 17.37 0.07 -1.51
CA SER A 261 16.42 0.95 -0.79
C SER A 261 15.61 1.80 -1.77
N THR A 262 16.27 2.37 -2.79
CA THR A 262 15.59 3.13 -3.86
C THR A 262 14.63 2.27 -4.67
N ALA A 263 14.99 1.03 -4.98
CA ALA A 263 14.12 0.08 -5.68
C ALA A 263 12.88 -0.29 -4.85
N VAL A 264 13.06 -0.65 -3.56
CA VAL A 264 11.94 -0.97 -2.65
C VAL A 264 11.03 0.25 -2.44
N LEU A 265 11.59 1.43 -2.18
CA LEU A 265 10.84 2.69 -2.04
C LEU A 265 10.18 3.18 -3.33
N THR A 266 10.50 2.59 -4.49
CA THR A 266 9.83 2.86 -5.77
C THR A 266 8.75 1.83 -6.06
N ALA A 267 8.96 0.56 -5.69
CA ALA A 267 7.91 -0.46 -5.68
C ALA A 267 6.77 -0.11 -4.71
N PHE A 268 7.08 0.51 -3.57
CA PHE A 268 6.07 1.06 -2.68
C PHE A 268 5.22 2.15 -3.32
N ASP A 269 5.84 3.16 -3.91
CA ASP A 269 5.10 4.29 -4.49
C ASP A 269 4.17 3.84 -5.64
N SER A 270 4.57 2.81 -6.40
CA SER A 270 3.68 2.20 -7.41
C SER A 270 2.52 1.39 -6.81
N GLN A 271 2.74 0.64 -5.71
CA GLN A 271 1.65 -0.02 -4.98
C GLN A 271 0.66 0.98 -4.36
N LEU A 272 1.17 2.04 -3.72
CA LEU A 272 0.36 3.15 -3.18
C LEU A 272 -0.43 3.86 -4.30
N GLY A 273 0.16 4.00 -5.49
CA GLY A 273 -0.53 4.49 -6.69
C GLY A 273 -1.69 3.58 -7.13
N ALA A 274 -1.47 2.26 -7.15
CA ALA A 274 -2.47 1.28 -7.55
C ALA A 274 -3.67 1.20 -6.57
N HIS A 275 -3.40 1.10 -5.26
CA HIS A 275 -4.47 1.05 -4.25
C HIS A 275 -5.29 2.36 -4.19
N ALA A 276 -4.64 3.52 -4.35
CA ALA A 276 -5.36 4.79 -4.50
C ALA A 276 -6.25 4.85 -5.76
N GLY A 277 -5.92 4.08 -6.81
CA GLY A 277 -6.75 3.89 -7.99
C GLY A 277 -8.01 3.07 -7.70
N ASP A 278 -7.85 1.86 -7.13
CA ASP A 278 -8.99 0.95 -6.89
C ASP A 278 -9.99 1.51 -5.88
N ILE A 279 -9.52 2.13 -4.79
CA ILE A 279 -10.40 2.79 -3.80
C ILE A 279 -11.28 3.85 -4.47
N ASN A 280 -10.76 4.61 -5.44
CA ASN A 280 -11.56 5.58 -6.20
C ASN A 280 -12.51 4.91 -7.22
N GLY A 281 -12.13 3.76 -7.78
CA GLY A 281 -13.00 2.92 -8.60
C GLY A 281 -14.22 2.39 -7.82
N GLN A 282 -13.97 1.72 -6.68
CA GLN A 282 -15.01 1.23 -5.79
C GLN A 282 -15.91 2.38 -5.27
N ARG A 283 -15.32 3.52 -4.89
CA ARG A 283 -16.05 4.72 -4.47
C ARG A 283 -17.01 5.22 -5.56
N ARG A 284 -16.57 5.26 -6.83
CA ARG A 284 -17.44 5.64 -7.97
C ARG A 284 -18.61 4.67 -8.13
N LEU A 285 -18.36 3.37 -7.96
CA LEU A 285 -19.37 2.31 -8.08
C LEU A 285 -20.40 2.32 -6.92
N LEU A 286 -19.95 2.58 -5.69
CA LEU A 286 -20.81 2.75 -4.51
C LEU A 286 -21.65 4.03 -4.58
N VAL A 287 -21.10 5.15 -5.07
CA VAL A 287 -21.88 6.38 -5.29
C VAL A 287 -22.96 6.15 -6.35
N LEU A 288 -22.67 5.39 -7.40
CA LEU A 288 -23.67 5.03 -8.42
C LEU A 288 -24.79 4.14 -7.84
N THR A 289 -24.49 3.12 -7.03
CA THR A 289 -25.54 2.31 -6.39
C THR A 289 -26.37 3.10 -5.38
N ALA A 290 -25.75 3.99 -4.59
CA ALA A 290 -26.48 4.87 -3.67
C ALA A 290 -27.43 5.84 -4.40
N LEU A 291 -26.99 6.39 -5.53
CA LEU A 291 -27.79 7.30 -6.36
C LEU A 291 -28.95 6.56 -7.04
N VAL A 292 -28.71 5.34 -7.56
CA VAL A 292 -29.77 4.46 -8.09
C VAL A 292 -30.80 4.10 -7.01
N ALA A 293 -30.38 3.79 -5.78
CA ALA A 293 -31.29 3.50 -4.68
C ALA A 293 -32.15 4.71 -4.29
N LEU A 294 -31.59 5.92 -4.29
CA LEU A 294 -32.33 7.17 -4.07
C LEU A 294 -33.36 7.43 -5.18
N LEU A 295 -33.01 7.21 -6.45
CA LEU A 295 -33.95 7.34 -7.57
C LEU A 295 -35.08 6.31 -7.51
N ALA A 296 -34.79 5.06 -7.13
CA ALA A 296 -35.80 4.02 -6.94
C ALA A 296 -36.78 4.38 -5.80
N ALA A 297 -36.27 4.89 -4.67
CA ALA A 297 -37.11 5.37 -3.57
C ALA A 297 -37.99 6.56 -3.97
N ALA A 298 -37.45 7.51 -4.74
CA ALA A 298 -38.20 8.65 -5.27
C ALA A 298 -39.30 8.21 -6.26
N GLY A 299 -39.01 7.26 -7.16
CA GLY A 299 -39.99 6.72 -8.11
C GLY A 299 -41.13 5.96 -7.43
N LEU A 300 -40.83 5.16 -6.39
CA LEU A 300 -41.85 4.49 -5.56
C LEU A 300 -42.71 5.49 -4.78
N LEU A 301 -42.13 6.62 -4.35
CA LEU A 301 -42.86 7.70 -3.68
C LEU A 301 -43.75 8.45 -4.69
N TRP A 302 -43.31 8.67 -5.92
CA TRP A 302 -44.12 9.24 -7.00
C TRP A 302 -45.34 8.36 -7.33
N LEU A 303 -45.15 7.03 -7.48
CA LEU A 303 -46.26 6.08 -7.67
C LEU A 303 -47.23 6.00 -6.47
N ARG A 304 -46.81 6.45 -5.28
CA ARG A 304 -47.67 6.56 -4.08
C ARG A 304 -48.38 7.91 -3.96
N VAL A 305 -47.95 8.93 -4.69
CA VAL A 305 -48.48 10.31 -4.64
C VAL A 305 -49.38 10.63 -5.83
N TYR A 306 -49.19 9.97 -6.97
CA TYR A 306 -50.21 9.87 -8.01
C TYR A 306 -51.19 8.74 -7.66
N PRO A 307 -52.40 9.03 -7.12
CA PRO A 307 -53.48 8.06 -7.24
C PRO A 307 -53.74 7.81 -8.73
N GLN A 308 -54.00 6.57 -9.10
CA GLN A 308 -54.67 6.31 -10.37
C GLN A 308 -56.06 6.94 -10.27
N SER A 309 -56.32 7.99 -11.02
CA SER A 309 -57.67 8.51 -11.21
C SER A 309 -58.51 7.44 -11.88
N ALA A 310 -59.18 6.61 -11.08
CA ALA A 310 -60.20 5.72 -11.59
C ALA A 310 -61.24 6.59 -12.33
N PRO A 311 -61.58 6.27 -13.59
CA PRO A 311 -62.56 7.06 -14.32
C PRO A 311 -63.88 6.98 -13.56
N GLU A 312 -64.36 8.13 -13.11
CA GLU A 312 -65.57 8.22 -12.31
C GLU A 312 -66.76 7.82 -13.19
N VAL A 313 -67.42 6.72 -12.81
CA VAL A 313 -68.55 6.19 -13.57
C VAL A 313 -69.76 7.06 -13.26
N GLU A 314 -69.94 8.13 -14.05
CA GLU A 314 -71.12 8.99 -13.98
C GLU A 314 -72.40 8.18 -14.23
N ARG A 315 -73.03 7.79 -13.13
CA ARG A 315 -74.32 7.10 -13.11
C ARG A 315 -75.38 8.13 -12.75
N SER A 316 -75.93 8.78 -13.77
CA SER A 316 -77.01 9.77 -13.62
C SER A 316 -78.25 9.25 -14.35
N GLU A 317 -79.23 8.81 -13.57
CA GLU A 317 -80.57 8.42 -14.03
C GLU A 317 -81.56 9.54 -13.63
N GLU A 318 -82.61 9.75 -14.44
CA GLU A 318 -83.80 10.59 -14.17
C GLU A 318 -83.59 12.13 -14.09
N ASP A 319 -84.51 13.00 -14.56
CA ASP A 319 -85.75 12.83 -15.34
C ASP A 319 -86.11 14.13 -16.12
N SER A 320 -87.10 14.02 -17.02
CA SER A 320 -88.10 15.03 -17.40
C SER A 320 -87.89 15.91 -18.65
N ARG A 321 -88.60 15.48 -19.71
CA ARG A 321 -89.39 16.27 -20.68
C ARG A 321 -88.70 16.89 -21.91
N ALA A 322 -88.77 16.14 -23.00
CA ALA A 322 -89.42 16.61 -24.23
C ALA A 322 -90.22 15.45 -24.89
N ARG A 323 -91.35 15.75 -25.54
CA ARG A 323 -92.19 14.78 -26.29
C ARG A 323 -92.31 15.19 -27.75
N HIS A 324 -92.65 14.22 -28.61
CA HIS A 324 -92.90 14.24 -30.07
C HIS A 324 -91.64 13.92 -30.92
N GLY A 325 -91.69 12.97 -31.86
CA GLY A 325 -92.81 12.10 -32.24
C GLY A 325 -92.45 10.84 -33.05
N TYR A 326 -93.41 9.92 -33.12
CA TYR A 326 -93.47 8.68 -33.91
C TYR A 326 -93.97 9.05 -35.35
N VAL A 327 -93.85 8.30 -36.47
CA VAL A 327 -94.01 6.86 -36.78
C VAL A 327 -93.32 6.54 -38.16
N PRO A 328 -93.45 5.31 -38.74
CA PRO A 328 -92.49 4.18 -38.80
C PRO A 328 -91.73 4.11 -40.17
N GLU A 329 -91.18 3.02 -40.74
CA GLU A 329 -90.93 1.60 -40.34
C GLU A 329 -89.52 1.17 -40.85
N GLU A 330 -89.10 0.04 -41.46
CA GLU A 330 -89.67 -1.22 -41.99
C GLU A 330 -88.83 -2.45 -41.53
N ALA A 331 -89.11 -3.66 -42.05
CA ALA A 331 -88.38 -4.92 -41.82
C ALA A 331 -87.05 -5.03 -42.61
N GLY A 332 -86.07 -5.91 -42.33
CA GLY A 332 -85.99 -7.16 -41.54
C GLY A 332 -85.71 -8.39 -42.45
N PRO A 333 -85.38 -9.62 -41.97
CA PRO A 333 -85.02 -10.09 -40.61
C PRO A 333 -83.78 -11.06 -40.55
N GLU A 334 -83.54 -11.71 -39.39
CA GLU A 334 -82.69 -12.94 -39.14
C GLU A 334 -81.15 -12.86 -39.40
N GLY A 335 -80.20 -13.46 -38.66
CA GLY A 335 -80.13 -14.30 -37.43
C GLY A 335 -78.91 -15.27 -37.51
N PRO A 336 -78.47 -16.06 -36.49
CA PRO A 336 -78.41 -15.91 -35.01
C PRO A 336 -76.93 -15.89 -34.48
N PRO A 337 -76.63 -15.86 -33.15
CA PRO A 337 -75.26 -15.62 -32.62
C PRO A 337 -74.42 -16.87 -32.31
N ARG A 338 -73.11 -16.68 -32.01
CA ARG A 338 -72.22 -17.69 -31.38
C ARG A 338 -71.32 -17.09 -30.29
N ILE A 339 -70.94 -17.93 -29.33
CA ILE A 339 -70.03 -17.66 -28.19
C ILE A 339 -68.74 -18.52 -28.37
N PRO A 340 -67.75 -18.58 -27.45
CA PRO A 340 -66.34 -18.79 -27.84
C PRO A 340 -65.83 -20.24 -27.73
N ASP A 341 -64.77 -20.53 -28.48
CA ASP A 341 -63.75 -21.56 -28.18
C ASP A 341 -62.40 -20.82 -28.04
N LEU A 342 -61.66 -20.92 -26.93
CA LEU A 342 -60.99 -22.08 -26.30
C LEU A 342 -59.65 -22.43 -26.95
N VAL A 343 -58.64 -22.57 -26.08
CA VAL A 343 -57.23 -22.84 -26.41
C VAL A 343 -57.07 -24.30 -26.83
N ASP A 344 -56.45 -24.55 -27.98
CA ASP A 344 -56.01 -25.92 -28.33
C ASP A 344 -54.80 -26.31 -27.48
N ALA A 345 -54.90 -27.46 -26.80
CA ALA A 345 -54.00 -27.88 -25.74
C ALA A 345 -52.93 -28.90 -26.19
N ARG A 346 -52.54 -28.87 -27.48
CA ARG A 346 -51.64 -29.88 -28.09
C ARG A 346 -50.32 -29.33 -28.67
N GLU A 347 -50.09 -28.03 -28.62
CA GLU A 347 -48.82 -27.40 -29.00
C GLU A 347 -48.27 -26.57 -27.82
N LEU A 348 -47.04 -26.72 -27.32
CA LEU A 348 -46.01 -27.76 -27.52
C LEU A 348 -45.31 -28.00 -26.15
N LEU A 349 -45.70 -29.06 -25.42
CA LEU A 349 -45.07 -29.45 -24.14
C LEU A 349 -43.76 -30.26 -24.36
N PRO A 350 -42.91 -30.44 -23.32
CA PRO A 350 -41.46 -30.29 -23.50
C PRO A 350 -40.68 -31.60 -23.64
N ARG A 351 -39.37 -31.47 -23.90
CA ARG A 351 -38.37 -32.49 -23.57
C ARG A 351 -37.33 -31.95 -22.58
N GLN A 352 -37.52 -32.29 -21.31
CA GLN A 352 -36.39 -32.48 -20.40
C GLN A 352 -35.67 -33.79 -20.76
N LEU A 353 -34.38 -33.90 -20.43
CA LEU A 353 -33.89 -34.94 -19.50
C LEU A 353 -32.41 -34.70 -19.15
N ALA A 354 -32.16 -34.57 -17.85
CA ALA A 354 -30.86 -34.76 -17.19
C ALA A 354 -30.79 -36.25 -16.71
N PRO A 355 -29.87 -36.75 -15.83
CA PRO A 355 -28.89 -36.03 -14.99
C PRO A 355 -27.49 -36.67 -14.77
N ALA A 356 -26.64 -35.88 -14.09
CA ALA A 356 -25.61 -36.17 -13.07
C ALA A 356 -24.96 -37.57 -12.90
N GLY A 357 -23.66 -37.59 -12.57
CA GLY A 357 -22.98 -38.76 -11.98
C GLY A 357 -21.50 -38.58 -11.58
N LEU A 358 -21.25 -38.46 -10.28
CA LEU A 358 -19.96 -38.48 -9.55
C LEU A 358 -18.82 -39.38 -10.08
N GLY A 359 -17.56 -38.97 -9.86
CA GLY A 359 -16.39 -39.86 -9.88
C GLY A 359 -15.09 -39.15 -9.50
N ALA A 360 -14.33 -39.70 -8.53
CA ALA A 360 -13.08 -39.10 -8.04
C ALA A 360 -11.92 -40.12 -7.99
N GLN A 361 -10.69 -39.58 -7.94
CA GLN A 361 -9.52 -40.19 -7.31
C GLN A 361 -9.00 -41.53 -7.90
N ARG A 362 -7.90 -41.47 -8.67
CA ARG A 362 -6.72 -42.27 -8.32
C ARG A 362 -5.39 -41.73 -8.83
N ASN A 363 -4.39 -41.83 -7.96
CA ASN A 363 -2.99 -41.57 -8.21
C ASN A 363 -2.28 -42.93 -8.36
N ARG A 364 -1.60 -43.23 -9.48
CA ARG A 364 -0.47 -44.21 -9.58
C ARG A 364 0.15 -44.37 -10.98
N GLN A 365 1.40 -43.91 -11.11
CA GLN A 365 2.61 -44.76 -11.20
C GLN A 365 2.83 -45.69 -12.42
N GLU A 366 3.57 -45.17 -13.41
CA GLU A 366 4.69 -45.81 -14.15
C GLU A 366 5.72 -44.66 -14.36
N ARG A 367 6.99 -44.65 -13.93
CA ARG A 367 8.01 -45.62 -13.46
C ARG A 367 8.96 -46.15 -14.56
N ASP A 368 10.25 -46.01 -14.27
CA ASP A 368 11.44 -46.62 -14.91
C ASP A 368 11.66 -46.41 -16.43
N ASP A 369 12.57 -45.50 -16.80
CA ASP A 369 13.71 -45.87 -17.68
C ASP A 369 14.92 -44.93 -17.52
N ARG A 370 16.14 -45.50 -17.63
CA ARG A 370 17.50 -44.88 -17.65
C ARG A 370 17.93 -44.09 -16.39
N ARG A 371 18.99 -44.49 -15.67
CA ARG A 371 20.43 -44.66 -16.02
C ARG A 371 21.18 -43.35 -16.17
#